data_AF-A0A849IUN1-F1
#
_entry.id   AF-A0A849IUN1-F1
#
_cell.length_a   1.000
_cell.length_b   1.000
_cell.length_c   1.000
_cell.angle_alpha   90.00
_cell.angle_beta   90.00
_cell.angle_gamma   90.00
#
_symmetry.space_group_name_H-M   'P 1'
#
loop_
_entity.id
_entity.type
_entity.pdbx_description
1 polymer ?
#
loop_
_entity_poly.entity_id
_entity_poly.type
_entity_poly.pdbx_seq_one_letter_code
_entity_poly.pdbx_strand_id
1 'polypeptide(L)'
;MRAIGNLLWFVLGGAIMGLAWMLAGLLAFVSIVGIPWGRACFVIGQFTFFPFGKEAIGRDELSGRDDIGTGALGMIGNILWFVFAGIWLAIGHLISALACFVTIIGIPFGIQHLKL
;
A
#
# COMPACT_ATOMS: atom_id res chain seq x y z
N MET A 1 -0.14 17.53 13.58
CA MET A 1 -0.94 16.37 14.06
C MET A 1 -0.48 14.99 13.55
N ARG A 2 0.73 14.85 12.96
CA ARG A 2 1.20 13.59 12.35
C ARG A 2 1.34 12.43 13.34
N ALA A 3 1.87 12.68 14.55
CA ALA A 3 2.10 11.65 15.55
C ALA A 3 0.79 11.02 16.08
N ILE A 4 -0.18 11.86 16.46
CA ILE A 4 -1.47 11.40 16.98
C ILE A 4 -2.25 10.64 15.92
N GLY A 5 -2.30 11.15 14.68
CA GLY A 5 -2.96 10.46 13.57
C GLY A 5 -2.34 9.10 13.29
N ASN A 6 -1.00 9.01 13.24
CA ASN A 6 -0.29 7.75 13.04
C ASN A 6 -0.51 6.76 14.20
N LEU A 7 -0.55 7.23 15.45
CA LEU A 7 -0.81 6.36 16.60
C LEU A 7 -2.22 5.75 16.53
N LEU A 8 -3.24 6.58 16.30
CA LEU A 8 -4.63 6.12 16.18
C LEU A 8 -4.78 5.16 15.00
N TRP A 9 -4.22 5.50 13.86
CA TRP A 9 -4.22 4.66 12.66
C TRP A 9 -3.57 3.30 12.87
N PHE A 10 -2.41 3.27 13.52
CA PHE A 10 -1.68 2.04 13.78
C PHE A 10 -2.55 1.05 14.55
N VAL A 11 -3.29 1.54 15.55
CA VAL A 11 -4.20 0.72 16.39
C VAL A 11 -5.50 0.36 15.65
N LEU A 12 -6.06 1.27 14.84
CA LEU A 12 -7.38 1.08 14.20
C LEU A 12 -7.37 0.14 12.98
N GLY A 13 -6.21 -0.31 12.52
CA GLY A 13 -6.12 -1.26 11.39
C GLY A 13 -4.87 -1.08 10.53
N GLY A 14 -4.17 0.05 10.67
CA GLY A 14 -2.94 0.34 9.95
C GLY A 14 -1.83 -0.68 10.17
N ALA A 15 -1.69 -1.21 11.39
CA ALA A 15 -0.72 -2.25 11.69
C ALA A 15 -1.03 -3.57 10.96
N ILE A 16 -2.30 -3.97 10.91
CA ILE A 16 -2.72 -5.21 10.25
C ILE A 16 -2.46 -5.12 8.75
N MET A 17 -2.88 -4.02 8.12
CA MET A 17 -2.63 -3.83 6.68
C MET A 17 -1.15 -3.67 6.36
N GLY A 18 -0.38 -2.96 7.19
CA GLY A 18 1.07 -2.86 7.05
C GLY A 18 1.75 -4.24 7.10
N LEU A 19 1.33 -5.11 8.02
CA LEU A 19 1.81 -6.49 8.11
C LEU A 19 1.37 -7.35 6.91
N ALA A 20 0.15 -7.16 6.40
CA ALA A 20 -0.31 -7.84 5.17
C ALA A 20 0.59 -7.50 3.98
N TRP A 21 0.98 -6.23 3.83
CA TRP A 21 1.97 -5.80 2.83
C TRP A 21 3.36 -6.41 3.06
N MET A 22 3.84 -6.49 4.32
CA MET A 22 5.11 -7.16 4.63
C MET A 22 5.08 -8.63 4.23
N LEU A 23 3.99 -9.34 4.54
CA LEU A 23 3.80 -10.74 4.21
C LEU A 23 3.75 -10.93 2.68
N ALA A 24 3.00 -10.10 1.96
CA ALA A 24 2.96 -10.13 0.50
C ALA A 24 4.35 -9.92 -0.11
N GLY A 25 5.16 -8.99 0.46
CA GLY A 25 6.54 -8.78 0.03
C GLY A 25 7.44 -9.98 0.29
N LEU A 26 7.29 -10.65 1.44
CA LEU A 26 8.05 -11.86 1.76
C LEU A 26 7.68 -13.01 0.80
N LEU A 27 6.38 -13.23 0.56
CA LEU A 27 5.91 -14.23 -0.39
C LEU A 27 6.35 -13.93 -1.82
N ALA A 28 6.34 -12.66 -2.22
CA ALA A 28 6.85 -12.23 -3.52
C ALA A 28 8.31 -12.63 -3.72
N PHE A 29 9.16 -12.48 -2.70
CA PHE A 29 10.57 -12.89 -2.77
C PHE A 29 10.81 -14.40 -2.84
N VAL A 30 9.83 -15.24 -2.46
CA VAL A 30 9.93 -16.70 -2.60
C VAL A 30 9.83 -17.14 -4.07
N SER A 31 9.18 -16.35 -4.92
CA SER A 31 8.93 -16.70 -6.32
C SER A 31 9.73 -15.85 -7.29
N ILE A 32 10.33 -16.46 -8.31
CA ILE A 32 11.05 -15.73 -9.37
C ILE A 32 10.14 -14.68 -10.04
N VAL A 33 8.87 -15.02 -10.20
CA VAL A 33 7.87 -14.14 -10.80
C VAL A 33 7.54 -12.96 -9.87
N GLY A 34 7.44 -13.16 -8.55
CA GLY A 34 7.07 -12.12 -7.60
C GLY A 34 8.20 -11.17 -7.18
N ILE A 35 9.47 -11.61 -7.27
CA ILE A 35 10.66 -10.83 -6.86
C ILE A 35 10.63 -9.36 -7.32
N PRO A 36 10.24 -9.01 -8.57
CA PRO A 36 10.21 -7.62 -9.02
C PRO A 36 9.34 -6.69 -8.15
N TRP A 37 8.26 -7.20 -7.53
CA TRP A 37 7.35 -6.43 -6.67
C TRP A 37 7.68 -6.52 -5.18
N GLY A 38 8.57 -7.42 -4.77
CA GLY A 38 8.89 -7.64 -3.35
C GLY A 38 9.28 -6.34 -2.66
N ARG A 39 10.24 -5.60 -3.22
CA ARG A 39 10.67 -4.29 -2.67
C ARG A 39 9.51 -3.28 -2.59
N ALA A 40 8.66 -3.21 -3.62
CA ALA A 40 7.54 -2.28 -3.65
C ALA A 40 6.55 -2.57 -2.51
N CYS A 41 6.29 -3.85 -2.21
CA CYS A 41 5.45 -4.24 -1.07
C CYS A 41 6.00 -3.73 0.25
N PHE A 42 7.31 -3.83 0.47
CA PHE A 42 7.93 -3.30 1.70
C PHE A 42 7.82 -1.77 1.79
N VAL A 43 7.99 -1.06 0.67
CA VAL A 43 7.82 0.40 0.63
C VAL A 43 6.39 0.81 0.97
N ILE A 44 5.39 0.20 0.33
CA ILE A 44 3.98 0.52 0.59
C ILE A 44 3.56 0.06 1.98
N GLY A 45 4.04 -1.08 2.48
CA GLY A 45 3.73 -1.50 3.84
C GLY A 45 4.35 -0.59 4.91
N GLN A 46 5.57 -0.08 4.71
CA GLN A 46 6.16 0.96 5.56
C GLN A 46 5.40 2.29 5.51
N PHE A 47 4.88 2.64 4.33
CA PHE A 47 3.99 3.77 4.16
C PHE A 47 2.67 3.52 4.91
N THR A 48 2.10 2.33 4.79
CA THR A 48 0.87 1.88 5.45
C THR A 48 0.98 1.92 6.97
N PHE A 49 2.11 1.58 7.58
CA PHE A 49 2.23 1.68 9.05
C PHE A 49 2.05 3.12 9.58
N PHE A 50 2.57 4.11 8.84
CA PHE A 50 2.60 5.50 9.27
C PHE A 50 2.36 6.45 8.09
N PRO A 51 1.12 6.57 7.61
CA PRO A 51 0.84 7.23 6.34
C PRO A 51 0.65 8.76 6.49
N PHE A 52 0.46 9.28 7.71
CA PHE A 52 0.19 10.71 7.89
C PHE A 52 1.42 11.60 7.65
N GLY A 53 1.23 12.58 6.76
CA GLY A 53 2.27 13.50 6.27
C GLY A 53 3.30 12.83 5.37
N LYS A 54 2.96 11.68 4.78
CA LYS A 54 3.66 11.12 3.63
C LYS A 54 2.72 11.17 2.42
N GLU A 55 3.29 11.19 1.23
CA GLU A 55 2.56 11.18 -0.03
C GLU A 55 3.15 10.11 -0.95
N ALA A 56 2.27 9.39 -1.66
CA ALA A 56 2.67 8.43 -2.66
C ALA A 56 2.94 9.23 -3.95
N ILE A 57 4.19 9.19 -4.41
CA ILE A 57 4.66 9.90 -5.60
C ILE A 57 5.10 8.86 -6.63
N GLY A 58 4.81 9.12 -7.90
CA GLY A 58 5.28 8.31 -9.02
C GLY A 58 6.80 8.20 -9.05
N ARG A 59 7.33 7.05 -9.50
CA ARG A 59 8.79 6.82 -9.55
C ARG A 59 9.46 7.70 -10.60
N ASP A 60 8.79 7.87 -11.72
CA ASP A 60 9.10 8.79 -12.81
C ASP A 60 9.12 10.24 -12.32
N GLU A 61 8.10 10.67 -11.57
CA GLU A 61 8.05 12.01 -10.98
C GLU A 61 9.17 12.25 -9.98
N LEU A 62 9.47 11.27 -9.12
CA LEU A 62 10.50 11.39 -8.10
C LEU A 62 11.93 11.39 -8.68
N SER A 63 12.18 10.56 -9.70
CA SER A 63 13.53 10.39 -10.27
C SER A 63 13.80 11.27 -11.49
N GLY A 64 12.75 11.84 -12.09
CA GLY A 64 12.81 12.62 -13.32
C GLY A 64 13.25 11.79 -14.54
N ARG A 65 13.15 10.46 -14.48
CA ARG A 65 13.60 9.54 -15.53
C ARG A 65 12.62 8.37 -15.67
N ASP A 66 12.39 7.95 -16.90
CA ASP A 66 11.66 6.73 -17.19
C ASP A 66 12.54 5.50 -16.96
N ASP A 67 11.93 4.43 -16.46
CA ASP A 67 12.58 3.14 -16.30
C ASP A 67 11.71 1.99 -16.79
N ILE A 68 12.27 0.78 -16.84
CA ILE A 68 11.59 -0.41 -17.36
C ILE A 68 10.26 -0.66 -16.61
N GLY A 69 10.20 -0.30 -15.33
CA GLY A 69 9.01 -0.44 -14.49
C GLY A 69 7.95 0.64 -14.68
N THR A 70 8.29 1.77 -15.31
CA THR A 70 7.32 2.85 -15.64
C THR A 70 6.85 2.80 -17.10
N GLY A 71 7.52 2.03 -17.97
CA GLY A 71 7.13 1.82 -19.36
C GLY A 71 6.12 0.67 -19.60
N ALA A 72 5.96 0.27 -20.87
CA ALA A 72 4.98 -0.75 -21.29
C ALA A 72 5.18 -2.14 -20.63
N LEU A 73 6.44 -2.55 -20.41
CA LEU A 73 6.75 -3.81 -19.72
C LEU A 73 6.35 -3.74 -18.24
N GLY A 74 6.58 -2.60 -17.59
CA GLY A 74 6.11 -2.32 -16.24
C GLY A 74 4.59 -2.37 -16.12
N MET A 75 3.86 -1.83 -17.10
CA MET A 75 2.40 -1.91 -17.15
C MET A 75 1.92 -3.36 -17.19
N ILE A 76 2.46 -4.19 -18.09
CA ILE A 76 2.10 -5.62 -18.19
C ILE A 76 2.37 -6.34 -16.88
N GLY A 77 3.54 -6.10 -16.29
CA GLY A 77 3.90 -6.66 -14.99
C GLY A 77 2.93 -6.23 -13.89
N ASN A 78 2.58 -4.95 -13.83
CA ASN A 78 1.66 -4.41 -12.83
C ASN A 78 0.25 -4.98 -12.96
N ILE A 79 -0.22 -5.28 -14.17
CA ILE A 79 -1.50 -5.98 -14.38
C ILE A 79 -1.44 -7.39 -13.78
N LEU A 80 -0.36 -8.15 -14.06
CA LEU A 80 -0.18 -9.47 -13.47
C LEU A 80 -0.15 -9.39 -11.93
N TRP A 81 0.68 -8.50 -11.39
CA TRP A 81 0.76 -8.26 -9.95
C TRP A 81 -0.59 -7.88 -9.34
N PHE A 82 -1.34 -6.99 -9.99
CA PHE A 82 -2.65 -6.55 -9.53
C PHE A 82 -3.61 -7.73 -9.37
N VAL A 83 -3.65 -8.64 -10.34
CA VAL A 83 -4.54 -9.82 -10.28
C VAL A 83 -4.11 -10.80 -9.17
N PHE A 84 -2.81 -11.05 -9.02
CA PHE A 84 -2.32 -12.08 -8.08
C PHE A 84 -2.19 -11.60 -6.63
N ALA A 85 -1.90 -10.33 -6.39
CA ALA A 85 -1.64 -9.80 -5.06
C ALA A 85 -2.28 -8.43 -4.80
N GLY A 86 -2.20 -7.51 -5.76
CA GLY A 86 -2.65 -6.13 -5.58
C GLY A 86 -4.13 -6.00 -5.23
N ILE A 87 -5.01 -6.74 -5.92
CA ILE A 87 -6.46 -6.69 -5.70
C ILE A 87 -6.84 -7.18 -4.30
N TRP A 88 -6.16 -8.20 -3.78
CA TRP A 88 -6.43 -8.76 -2.46
C TRP A 88 -6.07 -7.78 -1.35
N LEU A 89 -4.93 -7.10 -1.48
CA LEU A 89 -4.51 -6.04 -0.56
C LEU A 89 -5.46 -4.83 -0.65
N ALA A 90 -5.87 -4.44 -1.86
CA ALA A 90 -6.82 -3.35 -2.09
C ALA A 90 -8.20 -3.66 -1.48
N ILE A 91 -8.69 -4.90 -1.59
CA ILE A 91 -9.92 -5.34 -0.90
C ILE A 91 -9.76 -5.23 0.61
N GLY A 92 -8.60 -5.60 1.16
CA GLY A 92 -8.30 -5.41 2.58
C GLY A 92 -8.41 -3.94 3.00
N HIS A 93 -7.80 -3.03 2.24
CA HIS A 93 -7.93 -1.58 2.46
C HIS A 93 -9.38 -1.10 2.35
N LEU A 94 -10.14 -1.57 1.36
CA LEU A 94 -11.54 -1.22 1.18
C LEU A 94 -12.41 -1.68 2.35
N ILE A 95 -12.24 -2.90 2.83
CA ILE A 95 -12.98 -3.43 3.98
C ILE A 95 -12.63 -2.62 5.24
N SER A 96 -11.35 -2.32 5.48
CA SER A 96 -10.94 -1.46 6.60
C SER A 96 -11.53 -0.05 6.48
N ALA A 97 -11.56 0.53 5.27
CA ALA A 97 -12.18 1.83 5.04
C ALA A 97 -13.67 1.83 5.39
N LEU A 98 -14.42 0.82 4.93
CA LEU A 98 -15.84 0.66 5.23
C LEU A 98 -16.08 0.50 6.74
N ALA A 99 -15.24 -0.28 7.43
CA ALA A 99 -15.31 -0.43 8.89
C ALA A 99 -15.07 0.90 9.61
N CYS A 100 -14.11 1.72 9.15
CA CYS A 100 -13.87 3.04 9.71
C CYS A 100 -15.04 4.01 9.47
N PHE A 101 -15.71 3.94 8.32
CA PHE A 101 -16.84 4.82 7.99
C PHE A 101 -18.08 4.61 8.86
N VAL A 102 -18.16 3.52 9.64
CA VAL A 102 -19.24 3.29 10.61
C VAL A 102 -19.29 4.37 11.70
N THR A 103 -18.17 5.04 11.99
CA THR A 103 -18.09 6.07 13.04
C THR A 103 -17.63 7.41 12.49
N ILE A 104 -18.15 8.51 13.04
CA ILE A 104 -17.74 9.88 12.65
C ILE A 104 -16.24 10.08 12.86
N ILE A 105 -15.69 9.55 13.96
CA ILE A 105 -14.25 9.63 14.29
C ILE A 105 -13.41 8.81 13.30
N GLY A 106 -13.95 7.71 12.77
CA GLY A 106 -13.28 6.82 11.83
C GLY A 106 -13.19 7.36 10.40
N ILE A 107 -14.08 8.28 9.99
CA ILE A 107 -14.11 8.88 8.64
C ILE A 107 -12.73 9.31 8.11
N PRO A 108 -11.91 10.12 8.83
CA PRO A 108 -10.59 10.51 8.34
C PRO A 108 -9.66 9.31 8.09
N PHE A 109 -9.77 8.24 8.86
CA PHE A 109 -8.98 7.02 8.67
C PHE A 109 -9.52 6.18 7.52
N GLY A 110 -10.83 6.14 7.31
CA GLY A 110 -11.42 5.48 6.14
C GLY A 110 -10.94 6.11 4.83
N ILE A 111 -10.90 7.44 4.75
CA ILE A 111 -10.34 8.16 3.60
C ILE A 111 -8.85 7.81 3.41
N GLN A 112 -8.11 7.69 4.51
CA GLN A 112 -6.70 7.31 4.44
C GLN A 112 -6.49 5.87 3.94
N HIS A 113 -7.38 4.94 4.26
CA HIS A 113 -7.37 3.59 3.67
C HIS A 113 -7.65 3.60 2.17
N LEU A 114 -8.51 4.49 1.68
CA LEU A 114 -8.78 4.61 0.24
C LEU A 114 -7.63 5.26 -0.56
N LYS A 115 -6.73 5.99 0.12
CA LYS A 115 -5.52 6.56 -0.49
C LYS A 115 -4.43 5.50 -0.72
N LEU A 116 -4.48 4.40 0.03
CA LEU A 116 -3.49 3.31 0.04
C LEU A 116 -3.88 2.20 -0.93
#